data_AF-A0A8S2APQ6-F1
#
_entry.id   AF-A0A8S2APQ6-F1
#
_cell.length_a   1.000
_cell.length_b   1.000
_cell.length_c   1.000
_cell.angle_alpha   90.00
_cell.angle_beta   90.00
_cell.angle_gamma   90.00
#
_symmetry.space_group_name_H-M   'P 1'
#
loop_
_entity.id
_entity.type
_entity.pdbx_description
1 polymer ?
#
loop_
_entity_poly.entity_id
_entity_poly.type
_entity_poly.pdbx_seq_one_letter_code
_entity_poly.pdbx_strand_id
1 'polypeptide(L)'
;MLNPSGNASEEFSYKILIYDEFCKNILAPLFHVKDLLKQRVTLRLLIDKIDKDRKVENECDISPAVYFVQPTESNIQRIISLSDPSISIHSTFDLNFSSYIPRPLLEVLASGTLNSGSNERIETVHDQYLEFVTLEDNLFSLAQHSTYVQLNDPSASDRDIEEIIEKVADGLFCVLVTLSVVPVIRSAEMVASALDQKLRDHLLSDNNLFNEGGGGGFLRPEKKSIELNSFDPFWSANSFVEFPEVGVEVETQLNKYKKDVEEVKMRTGGGESSSADFDGSGLIGSTKHLMNAVNSLPELVAKSTQLEGEKVQKEVEVQKLMEQNVKLTALLDKKEAQLLALNEQCKIMALNARTSDSASFISWQKRRSSRCNPWT
;
A
#
# COMPACT_ATOMS: atom_id res chain seq x y z
N MET A 1 36.32 27.48 29.86
CA MET A 1 36.31 26.48 28.77
C MET A 1 35.14 25.52 29.02
N LEU A 2 34.00 25.78 28.41
CA LEU A 2 32.94 24.80 28.13
C LEU A 2 32.24 25.33 26.87
N ASN A 3 32.43 24.63 25.75
CA ASN A 3 31.87 24.96 24.46
C ASN A 3 30.46 24.35 24.37
N PRO A 4 29.39 25.12 24.14
CA PRO A 4 28.06 24.57 23.89
C PRO A 4 27.90 24.40 22.38
N SER A 5 28.48 23.35 21.82
CA SER A 5 28.21 22.92 20.44
C SER A 5 27.17 21.81 20.46
N GLY A 6 25.92 22.18 20.79
CA GLY A 6 24.75 21.48 20.29
C GLY A 6 24.39 22.13 18.95
N ASN A 7 24.53 21.40 17.85
CA ASN A 7 24.26 21.89 16.50
C ASN A 7 22.80 22.38 16.39
N ALA A 8 22.61 23.69 16.40
CA ALA A 8 21.34 24.37 16.13
C ALA A 8 21.00 24.46 14.62
N SER A 9 21.51 23.52 13.80
CA SER A 9 21.38 23.53 12.34
C SER A 9 20.49 22.44 11.75
N GLU A 10 19.99 21.49 12.55
CA GLU A 10 19.10 20.40 12.08
C GLU A 10 17.60 20.77 12.12
N GLU A 11 17.23 21.91 12.68
CA GLU A 11 15.86 22.16 13.15
C GLU A 11 14.83 22.53 12.05
N PHE A 12 15.25 22.73 10.79
CA PHE A 12 14.37 23.19 9.69
C PHE A 12 14.58 22.52 8.32
N SER A 13 15.24 21.35 8.24
CA SER A 13 15.49 20.71 6.93
C SER A 13 14.25 19.98 6.41
N TYR A 14 13.74 20.38 5.24
CA TYR A 14 12.70 19.67 4.52
C TYR A 14 13.30 18.50 3.73
N LYS A 15 12.53 17.43 3.51
CA LYS A 15 12.97 16.24 2.78
C LYS A 15 12.19 16.05 1.49
N ILE A 16 12.87 15.52 0.47
CA ILE A 16 12.27 15.06 -0.78
C ILE A 16 12.10 13.54 -0.69
N LEU A 17 10.91 13.03 -0.96
CA LEU A 17 10.68 11.58 -1.06
C LEU A 17 10.65 11.18 -2.54
N ILE A 18 11.50 10.23 -2.91
CA ILE A 18 11.59 9.68 -4.26
C ILE A 18 11.22 8.20 -4.20
N TYR A 19 10.23 7.78 -4.98
CA TYR A 19 9.80 6.39 -5.02
C TYR A 19 9.48 5.94 -6.46
N ASP A 20 9.41 4.64 -6.69
CA ASP A 20 8.83 4.09 -7.93
C ASP A 20 7.31 3.88 -7.78
N GLU A 21 6.65 3.44 -8.86
CA GLU A 21 5.20 3.26 -8.85
C GLU A 21 4.75 2.15 -7.88
N PHE A 22 5.56 1.11 -7.69
CA PHE A 22 5.26 0.02 -6.78
C PHE A 22 5.32 0.50 -5.32
N CYS A 23 6.41 1.16 -4.93
CA CYS A 23 6.62 1.71 -3.58
C CYS A 23 5.64 2.83 -3.25
N LYS A 24 5.21 3.62 -4.24
CA LYS A 24 4.09 4.55 -4.11
C LYS A 24 2.80 3.83 -3.68
N ASN A 25 2.50 2.67 -4.29
CA ASN A 25 1.31 1.90 -3.96
C ASN A 25 1.38 1.27 -2.58
N ILE A 26 2.58 1.03 -2.04
CA ILE A 26 2.79 0.60 -0.65
C ILE A 26 2.48 1.75 0.32
N LEU A 27 2.96 2.96 0.04
CA LEU A 27 2.80 4.10 0.94
C LEU A 27 1.42 4.75 0.87
N ALA A 28 0.76 4.74 -0.30
CA ALA A 28 -0.50 5.47 -0.50
C ALA A 28 -1.64 5.06 0.45
N PRO A 29 -1.85 3.78 0.78
CA PRO A 29 -2.85 3.36 1.76
C PRO A 29 -2.48 3.71 3.21
N LEU A 30 -1.18 3.90 3.47
CA LEU A 30 -0.63 4.07 4.83
C LEU A 30 -0.48 5.52 5.25
N PHE A 31 -0.19 6.41 4.30
CA PHE A 31 0.14 7.80 4.57
C PHE A 31 -0.65 8.75 3.69
N HIS A 32 -1.38 9.67 4.32
CA HIS A 32 -1.90 10.82 3.60
C HIS A 32 -0.81 11.88 3.41
N VAL A 33 -1.06 12.81 2.49
CA VAL A 33 -0.16 13.96 2.23
C VAL A 33 0.16 14.72 3.51
N LYS A 34 -0.82 14.89 4.41
CA LYS A 34 -0.64 15.59 5.67
C LYS A 34 0.30 14.86 6.63
N ASP A 35 0.33 13.54 6.59
CA ASP A 35 1.20 12.75 7.47
C ASP A 35 2.64 12.82 7.00
N LEU A 36 2.87 12.77 5.69
CA LEU A 36 4.18 13.03 5.09
C LEU A 36 4.67 14.45 5.39
N LEU A 37 3.79 15.46 5.33
CA LEU A 37 4.14 16.84 5.70
C LEU A 37 4.50 16.98 7.18
N LYS A 38 3.85 16.24 8.09
CA LYS A 38 4.26 16.20 9.51
C LYS A 38 5.66 15.61 9.68
N GLN A 39 6.02 14.64 8.83
CA GLN A 39 7.37 14.07 8.74
C GLN A 39 8.34 14.93 7.90
N ARG A 40 7.97 16.18 7.60
CA ARG A 40 8.79 17.15 6.83
C ARG A 40 9.09 16.74 5.38
N VAL A 41 8.36 15.77 4.84
CA VAL A 41 8.41 15.44 3.41
C VAL A 41 7.54 16.44 2.65
N THR A 42 8.16 17.38 1.94
CA THR A 42 7.48 18.47 1.24
C THR A 42 7.26 18.18 -0.24
N LEU A 43 8.14 17.38 -0.84
CA LEU A 43 8.11 17.03 -2.25
C LEU A 43 8.13 15.51 -2.42
N ARG A 44 7.32 15.00 -3.34
CA ARG A 44 7.21 13.57 -3.66
C ARG A 44 7.33 13.37 -5.16
N LEU A 45 8.30 12.59 -5.59
CA LEU A 45 8.63 12.41 -7.00
C LEU A 45 8.63 10.92 -7.36
N LEU A 46 8.16 10.60 -8.56
CA LEU A 46 8.33 9.29 -9.15
C LEU A 46 9.69 9.23 -9.84
N ILE A 47 10.55 8.28 -9.45
CA ILE A 47 11.93 8.17 -9.95
C ILE A 47 12.01 8.16 -11.48
N ASP A 48 11.07 7.51 -12.15
CA ASP A 48 10.99 7.41 -13.61
C ASP A 48 10.59 8.72 -14.30
N LYS A 49 9.85 9.58 -13.59
CA LYS A 49 9.30 10.85 -14.12
C LYS A 49 10.18 12.06 -13.83
N ILE A 50 11.34 11.85 -13.20
CA ILE A 50 12.30 12.93 -13.00
C ILE A 50 13.03 13.17 -14.33
N ASP A 51 12.70 14.26 -15.00
CA ASP A 51 13.39 14.64 -16.24
C ASP A 51 14.81 15.13 -15.94
N LYS A 52 15.78 14.72 -16.77
CA LYS A 52 17.18 15.18 -16.69
C LYS A 52 17.32 16.68 -16.97
N ASP A 53 16.40 17.24 -17.76
CA ASP A 53 16.43 18.64 -18.21
C ASP A 53 15.58 19.57 -17.34
N ARG A 54 14.89 19.04 -16.31
CA ARG A 54 14.28 19.87 -15.29
C ARG A 54 15.39 20.50 -14.46
N LYS A 55 15.87 21.66 -14.91
CA LYS A 55 16.33 22.70 -13.99
C LYS A 55 15.18 22.91 -13.02
N VAL A 56 15.32 22.42 -11.81
CA VAL A 56 14.40 22.72 -10.72
C VAL A 56 14.55 24.21 -10.49
N GLU A 57 13.74 24.99 -11.17
CA GLU A 57 13.68 26.44 -11.00
C GLU A 57 13.17 26.70 -9.59
N ASN A 58 14.15 26.94 -8.71
CA ASN A 58 14.06 27.62 -7.42
C ASN A 58 13.57 26.79 -6.22
N GLU A 59 14.32 26.97 -5.11
CA GLU A 59 14.03 26.64 -3.70
C GLU A 59 14.32 25.23 -3.12
N CYS A 60 14.56 24.18 -3.92
CA CYS A 60 14.80 22.83 -3.36
C CYS A 60 16.28 22.38 -3.25
N ASP A 61 17.23 23.23 -3.65
CA ASP A 61 18.63 22.88 -3.98
C ASP A 61 19.49 22.27 -2.84
N ILE A 62 18.97 22.15 -1.62
CA ILE A 62 19.73 21.69 -0.44
C ILE A 62 18.96 20.64 0.38
N SER A 63 17.75 20.25 -0.03
CA SER A 63 16.95 19.31 0.75
C SER A 63 17.47 17.88 0.59
N PRO A 64 17.70 17.11 1.68
CA PRO A 64 18.05 15.70 1.59
C PRO A 64 16.93 14.89 0.95
N ALA A 65 17.30 13.89 0.13
CA ALA A 65 16.35 13.01 -0.54
C ALA A 65 16.30 11.63 0.12
N VAL A 66 15.10 11.12 0.35
CA VAL A 66 14.85 9.77 0.83
C VAL A 66 14.29 8.96 -0.34
N TYR A 67 15.05 7.98 -0.80
CA TYR A 67 14.63 7.03 -1.81
C TYR A 67 13.93 5.86 -1.15
N PHE A 68 12.73 5.52 -1.61
CA PHE A 68 12.03 4.28 -1.30
C PHE A 68 11.63 3.57 -2.59
N VAL A 69 12.44 2.61 -3.03
CA VAL A 69 12.35 2.01 -4.37
C VAL A 69 12.62 0.51 -4.35
N GLN A 70 12.15 -0.21 -5.37
CA GLN A 70 12.52 -1.61 -5.59
C GLN A 70 13.99 -1.73 -6.02
N PRO A 71 14.71 -2.79 -5.62
CA PRO A 71 16.09 -3.05 -6.04
C PRO A 71 16.14 -3.58 -7.48
N THR A 72 15.76 -2.76 -8.45
CA THR A 72 15.77 -3.10 -9.88
C THR A 72 16.94 -2.43 -10.59
N GLU A 73 17.47 -3.05 -11.65
CA GLU A 73 18.55 -2.46 -12.45
C GLU A 73 18.17 -1.07 -12.97
N SER A 74 16.93 -0.87 -13.42
CA SER A 74 16.43 0.43 -13.87
C SER A 74 16.50 1.49 -12.77
N ASN A 75 16.01 1.18 -11.56
CA ASN A 75 16.07 2.10 -10.43
C ASN A 75 17.51 2.44 -10.04
N ILE A 76 18.41 1.45 -10.00
CA ILE A 76 19.83 1.66 -9.69
C ILE A 76 20.49 2.61 -10.70
N GLN A 77 20.26 2.39 -12.00
CA GLN A 77 20.78 3.28 -13.05
C GLN A 77 20.22 4.70 -12.91
N ARG A 78 18.94 4.84 -12.56
CA ARG A 78 18.30 6.14 -12.32
C ARG A 78 18.92 6.84 -11.11
N ILE A 79 19.11 6.14 -9.99
CA ILE A 79 19.79 6.68 -8.80
C ILE A 79 21.18 7.19 -9.16
N ILE A 80 22.01 6.37 -9.83
CA ILE A 80 23.35 6.77 -10.26
C ILE A 80 23.27 8.04 -11.10
N SER A 81 22.39 8.07 -12.10
CA SER A 81 22.25 9.23 -13.00
C SER A 81 21.77 10.50 -12.30
N LEU A 82 20.89 10.38 -11.30
CA LEU A 82 20.35 11.51 -10.53
C LEU A 82 21.32 11.98 -9.45
N SER A 83 22.27 11.13 -9.03
CA SER A 83 23.28 11.45 -8.04
C SER A 83 24.46 12.27 -8.61
N ASP A 84 24.58 12.35 -9.94
CA ASP A 84 25.62 13.13 -10.61
C ASP A 84 25.56 14.60 -10.17
N PRO A 85 26.65 15.22 -9.71
CA PRO A 85 26.66 16.60 -9.23
C PRO A 85 26.16 17.63 -10.25
N SER A 86 26.24 17.31 -11.54
CA SER A 86 25.77 18.20 -12.61
C SER A 86 24.24 18.20 -12.79
N ILE A 87 23.56 17.17 -12.27
CA ILE A 87 22.11 16.94 -12.43
C ILE A 87 21.40 16.96 -11.06
N SER A 88 22.13 16.67 -9.97
CA SER A 88 21.54 16.40 -8.66
C SER A 88 20.66 17.54 -8.17
N ILE A 89 19.43 17.17 -7.84
CA ILE A 89 18.40 18.04 -7.28
C ILE A 89 18.45 18.11 -5.75
N HIS A 90 19.35 17.35 -5.12
CA HIS A 90 19.44 17.19 -3.66
C HIS A 90 20.89 17.10 -3.17
N SER A 91 21.09 17.46 -1.89
CA SER A 91 22.41 17.58 -1.26
C SER A 91 22.97 16.22 -0.81
N THR A 92 22.17 15.45 -0.07
CA THR A 92 22.48 14.09 0.39
C THR A 92 21.28 13.19 0.18
N PHE A 93 21.51 11.87 0.19
CA PHE A 93 20.44 10.92 0.00
C PHE A 93 20.56 9.63 0.82
N ASP A 94 19.38 9.19 1.29
CA ASP A 94 19.14 7.92 1.98
C ASP A 94 18.52 6.93 1.01
N LEU A 95 19.13 5.76 0.85
CA LEU A 95 18.63 4.69 -0.01
C LEU A 95 17.90 3.66 0.84
N ASN A 96 16.59 3.51 0.60
CA ASN A 96 15.77 2.50 1.25
C ASN A 96 15.17 1.59 0.18
N PHE A 97 15.69 0.37 0.08
CA PHE A 97 15.17 -0.62 -0.85
C PHE A 97 13.96 -1.33 -0.24
N SER A 98 12.91 -1.56 -1.05
CA SER A 98 11.70 -2.25 -0.60
C SER A 98 11.96 -3.68 -0.13
N SER A 99 13.04 -4.29 -0.61
CA SER A 99 13.51 -5.62 -0.23
C SER A 99 15.04 -5.66 -0.26
N TYR A 100 15.60 -6.83 0.04
CA TYR A 100 17.03 -7.05 0.01
C TYR A 100 17.65 -6.70 -1.35
N ILE A 101 18.67 -5.84 -1.37
CA ILE A 101 19.44 -5.57 -2.58
C ILE A 101 20.43 -6.71 -2.90
N PRO A 102 20.31 -7.40 -4.05
CA PRO A 102 21.29 -8.39 -4.47
C PRO A 102 22.69 -7.78 -4.63
N ARG A 103 23.71 -8.50 -4.15
CA ARG A 103 25.13 -8.07 -4.24
C ARG A 103 25.56 -7.55 -5.62
N PRO A 104 25.19 -8.18 -6.76
CA PRO A 104 25.53 -7.65 -8.08
C PRO A 104 24.99 -6.22 -8.32
N LEU A 105 23.77 -5.93 -7.88
CA LEU A 105 23.18 -4.60 -8.02
C LEU A 105 23.83 -3.59 -7.08
N LEU A 106 24.22 -4.02 -5.88
CA LEU A 106 24.97 -3.19 -4.94
C LEU A 106 26.36 -2.82 -5.50
N GLU A 107 27.03 -3.77 -6.17
CA GLU A 107 28.33 -3.52 -6.84
C GLU A 107 28.18 -2.54 -8.02
N VAL A 108 27.11 -2.64 -8.79
CA VAL A 108 26.77 -1.67 -9.85
C VAL A 108 26.51 -0.28 -9.25
N LEU A 109 25.75 -0.18 -8.17
CA LEU A 109 25.50 1.07 -7.46
C LEU A 109 26.80 1.70 -6.93
N ALA A 110 27.64 0.91 -6.27
CA ALA A 110 28.91 1.38 -5.71
C ALA A 110 29.86 1.86 -6.81
N SER A 111 30.04 1.07 -7.87
CA SER A 111 30.90 1.45 -8.99
C SER A 111 30.37 2.68 -9.75
N GLY A 112 29.06 2.75 -9.98
CA GLY A 112 28.42 3.89 -10.65
C GLY A 112 28.59 5.20 -9.87
N THR A 113 28.36 5.17 -8.56
CA THR A 113 28.44 6.35 -7.68
C THR A 113 29.88 6.83 -7.44
N LEU A 114 30.84 5.91 -7.42
CA LEU A 114 32.26 6.25 -7.41
C LEU A 114 32.67 6.96 -8.71
N ASN A 115 32.21 6.48 -9.86
CA ASN A 115 32.55 7.06 -11.15
C ASN A 115 31.94 8.46 -11.36
N SER A 116 30.74 8.72 -10.83
CA SER A 116 30.10 10.04 -10.85
C SER A 116 30.59 10.99 -9.76
N GLY A 117 31.47 10.53 -8.85
CA GLY A 117 31.94 11.32 -7.71
C GLY A 117 30.81 11.71 -6.74
N SER A 118 29.79 10.86 -6.61
CA SER A 118 28.61 11.10 -5.76
C SER A 118 28.56 10.23 -4.51
N ASN A 119 29.56 9.37 -4.30
CA ASN A 119 29.64 8.44 -3.18
C ASN A 119 29.58 9.11 -1.80
N GLU A 120 30.12 10.33 -1.64
CA GLU A 120 30.10 11.07 -0.36
C GLU A 120 28.70 11.60 0.01
N ARG A 121 27.75 11.56 -0.93
CA ARG A 121 26.37 12.04 -0.71
C ARG A 121 25.40 10.94 -0.29
N ILE A 122 25.82 9.67 -0.34
CA ILE A 122 25.04 8.54 0.17
C ILE A 122 25.24 8.49 1.67
N GLU A 123 24.22 8.85 2.44
CA GLU A 123 24.29 8.77 3.90
C GLU A 123 24.04 7.36 4.41
N THR A 124 22.97 6.74 3.90
CA THR A 124 22.56 5.41 4.35
C THR A 124 22.04 4.54 3.23
N VAL A 125 22.18 3.22 3.40
CA VAL A 125 21.62 2.19 2.52
C VAL A 125 20.97 1.12 3.40
N HIS A 126 19.67 0.92 3.23
CA HIS A 126 18.87 0.02 4.04
C HIS A 126 17.97 -0.88 3.20
N ASP A 127 17.85 -2.14 3.62
CA ASP A 127 16.84 -3.08 3.16
C ASP A 127 15.63 -3.00 4.10
N GLN A 128 14.46 -2.59 3.59
CA GLN A 128 13.28 -2.34 4.44
C GLN A 128 12.36 -3.55 4.58
N TYR A 129 12.42 -4.52 3.67
CA TYR A 129 11.54 -5.70 3.67
C TYR A 129 10.02 -5.36 3.67
N LEU A 130 9.63 -4.36 2.88
CA LEU A 130 8.26 -3.85 2.73
C LEU A 130 7.66 -4.13 1.35
N GLU A 131 8.06 -5.20 0.66
CA GLU A 131 7.61 -5.53 -0.71
C GLU A 131 6.19 -6.14 -0.76
N PHE A 132 5.22 -5.47 -0.13
CA PHE A 132 3.80 -5.83 -0.13
C PHE A 132 2.91 -4.60 0.18
N VAL A 133 1.68 -4.62 -0.33
CA VAL A 133 0.68 -3.57 -0.10
C VAL A 133 -0.32 -4.03 0.96
N THR A 134 -0.47 -3.25 2.02
CA THR A 134 -1.51 -3.45 3.04
C THR A 134 -2.82 -2.84 2.57
N LEU A 135 -3.86 -3.64 2.48
CA LEU A 135 -5.21 -3.21 2.10
C LEU A 135 -6.09 -3.01 3.33
N GLU A 136 -5.96 -3.90 4.32
CA GLU A 136 -6.60 -3.82 5.64
C GLU A 136 -5.67 -4.41 6.71
N ASP A 137 -6.03 -4.30 7.99
CA ASP A 137 -5.20 -4.75 9.12
C ASP A 137 -4.79 -6.23 9.03
N ASN A 138 -5.60 -7.08 8.39
CA ASN A 138 -5.33 -8.51 8.18
C ASN A 138 -5.35 -8.91 6.71
N LEU A 139 -5.25 -7.94 5.78
CA LEU A 139 -5.29 -8.19 4.35
C LEU A 139 -4.13 -7.47 3.66
N PHE A 140 -3.27 -8.24 3.00
CA PHE A 140 -2.21 -7.72 2.17
C PHE A 140 -2.27 -8.31 0.77
N SER A 141 -1.59 -7.64 -0.16
CA SER A 141 -1.37 -8.11 -1.52
C SER A 141 0.10 -7.96 -1.86
N LEU A 142 0.69 -8.94 -2.55
CA LEU A 142 2.04 -8.81 -3.10
C LEU A 142 2.08 -7.90 -4.35
N ALA A 143 0.91 -7.41 -4.80
CA ALA A 143 0.75 -6.57 -5.99
C ALA A 143 1.38 -7.16 -7.27
N GLN A 144 1.47 -8.49 -7.34
CA GLN A 144 1.91 -9.23 -8.52
C GLN A 144 0.70 -9.49 -9.42
N HIS A 145 0.67 -8.84 -10.57
CA HIS A 145 -0.44 -8.95 -11.51
C HIS A 145 -0.32 -10.21 -12.38
N SER A 146 -1.47 -10.82 -12.67
CA SER A 146 -1.58 -11.95 -13.62
C SER A 146 -0.80 -13.21 -13.25
N THR A 147 -0.31 -13.33 -12.00
CA THR A 147 0.43 -14.50 -11.50
C THR A 147 -0.30 -15.82 -11.79
N TYR A 148 -1.61 -15.88 -11.56
CA TYR A 148 -2.41 -17.07 -11.87
C TYR A 148 -2.39 -17.43 -13.36
N VAL A 149 -2.49 -16.43 -14.24
CA VAL A 149 -2.46 -16.65 -15.69
C VAL A 149 -1.09 -17.12 -16.13
N GLN A 150 -0.03 -16.47 -15.65
CA GLN A 150 1.35 -16.80 -16.00
C GLN A 150 1.76 -18.21 -15.54
N LEU A 151 1.39 -18.60 -14.31
CA LEU A 151 1.68 -19.94 -13.78
C LEU A 151 0.93 -21.07 -14.51
N ASN A 152 -0.21 -20.75 -15.12
CA ASN A 152 -1.05 -21.72 -15.83
C ASN A 152 -0.97 -21.58 -17.35
N ASP A 153 -0.08 -20.73 -17.87
CA ASP A 153 0.13 -20.58 -19.31
C ASP A 153 0.85 -21.84 -19.83
N PRO A 154 0.27 -22.60 -20.77
CA PRO A 154 0.93 -23.79 -21.34
C PRO A 154 2.26 -23.49 -22.05
N SER A 155 2.50 -22.22 -22.39
CA SER A 155 3.73 -21.74 -23.02
C SER A 155 4.78 -21.23 -22.02
N ALA A 156 4.43 -21.10 -20.74
CA ALA A 156 5.38 -20.71 -19.70
C ALA A 156 6.51 -21.73 -19.60
N SER A 157 7.76 -21.25 -19.57
CA SER A 157 8.91 -22.10 -19.32
C SER A 157 9.07 -22.38 -17.82
N ASP A 158 9.75 -23.48 -17.48
CA ASP A 158 10.05 -23.83 -16.08
C ASP A 158 10.79 -22.67 -15.37
N ARG A 159 11.69 -21.97 -16.09
CA ARG A 159 12.39 -20.79 -15.59
C ARG A 159 11.44 -19.64 -15.23
N ASP A 160 10.42 -19.39 -16.06
CA ASP A 160 9.46 -18.31 -15.80
C ASP A 160 8.59 -18.64 -14.58
N ILE A 161 8.24 -19.92 -14.41
CA ILE A 161 7.50 -20.41 -13.24
C ILE A 161 8.35 -20.27 -11.97
N GLU A 162 9.62 -20.68 -12.01
CA GLU A 162 10.57 -20.53 -10.90
C GLU A 162 10.73 -19.05 -10.51
N GLU A 163 10.89 -18.15 -11.49
CA GLU A 163 11.02 -16.71 -11.25
C GLU A 163 9.78 -16.12 -10.57
N ILE A 164 8.59 -16.58 -10.94
CA ILE A 164 7.33 -16.17 -10.28
C ILE A 164 7.28 -16.70 -8.85
N ILE A 165 7.66 -17.96 -8.63
CA ILE A 165 7.65 -18.60 -7.30
C ILE A 165 8.62 -17.89 -6.36
N GLU A 166 9.82 -17.56 -6.84
CA GLU A 166 10.81 -16.80 -6.08
C GLU A 166 10.25 -15.43 -5.68
N LYS A 167 9.66 -14.69 -6.61
CA LYS A 167 9.02 -13.39 -6.32
C LYS A 167 7.91 -13.50 -5.28
N VAL A 168 7.08 -14.55 -5.33
CA VAL A 168 6.05 -14.78 -4.32
C VAL A 168 6.68 -15.07 -2.96
N ALA A 169 7.70 -15.93 -2.92
CA ALA A 169 8.41 -16.27 -1.69
C ALA A 169 9.11 -15.04 -1.07
N ASP A 170 9.70 -14.17 -1.88
CA ASP A 170 10.32 -12.92 -1.43
C ASP A 170 9.32 -11.96 -0.80
N GLY A 171 8.16 -11.77 -1.44
CA GLY A 171 7.10 -10.94 -0.89
C GLY A 171 6.55 -11.50 0.43
N LEU A 172 6.34 -12.82 0.52
CA LEU A 172 5.93 -13.47 1.77
C LEU A 172 7.01 -13.35 2.85
N PHE A 173 8.28 -13.48 2.49
CA PHE A 173 9.38 -13.29 3.41
C PHE A 173 9.39 -11.87 3.99
N CYS A 174 9.18 -10.84 3.16
CA CYS A 174 9.04 -9.45 3.60
C CYS A 174 7.91 -9.26 4.64
N VAL A 175 6.76 -9.90 4.42
CA VAL A 175 5.64 -9.89 5.38
C VAL A 175 6.07 -10.52 6.72
N LEU A 176 6.74 -11.66 6.69
CA LEU A 176 7.18 -12.37 7.91
C LEU A 176 8.24 -11.59 8.69
N VAL A 177 9.19 -10.95 8.00
CA VAL A 177 10.17 -10.06 8.62
C VAL A 177 9.48 -8.86 9.27
N THR A 178 8.53 -8.22 8.56
CA THR A 178 7.77 -7.08 9.09
C THR A 178 6.92 -7.46 10.31
N LEU A 179 6.36 -8.66 10.33
CA LEU A 179 5.63 -9.19 11.48
C LEU A 179 6.55 -9.71 12.59
N SER A 180 7.85 -9.89 12.30
CA SER A 180 8.83 -10.55 13.18
C SER A 180 8.36 -11.93 13.65
N VAL A 181 7.78 -12.72 12.74
CA VAL A 181 7.24 -14.07 13.01
C VAL A 181 7.92 -15.12 12.16
N VAL A 182 8.32 -16.23 12.80
CA VAL A 182 8.76 -17.46 12.11
C VAL A 182 7.58 -18.45 12.09
N PRO A 183 6.92 -18.67 10.93
CA PRO A 183 5.70 -19.47 10.85
C PRO A 183 5.99 -20.97 10.68
N VAL A 184 4.99 -21.80 10.96
CA VAL A 184 4.96 -23.20 10.49
C VAL A 184 4.31 -23.22 9.10
N ILE A 185 5.10 -23.50 8.06
CA ILE A 185 4.61 -23.49 6.68
C ILE A 185 3.77 -24.75 6.40
N ARG A 186 2.55 -24.54 5.90
CA ARG A 186 1.59 -25.61 5.57
C ARG A 186 0.96 -25.28 4.21
N SER A 187 1.45 -25.91 3.13
CA SER A 187 0.93 -25.86 1.73
C SER A 187 1.64 -24.92 0.74
N ALA A 188 1.46 -25.26 -0.55
CA ALA A 188 2.13 -24.81 -1.78
C ALA A 188 3.60 -25.27 -1.91
N GLU A 189 3.83 -26.54 -2.27
CA GLU A 189 5.14 -27.22 -2.24
C GLU A 189 6.34 -26.37 -2.71
N MET A 190 6.26 -25.79 -3.92
CA MET A 190 7.39 -25.00 -4.47
C MET A 190 7.60 -23.65 -3.77
N VAL A 191 6.53 -22.90 -3.50
CA VAL A 191 6.61 -21.61 -2.78
C VAL A 191 7.01 -21.84 -1.32
N ALA A 192 6.45 -22.87 -0.69
CA ALA A 192 6.76 -23.29 0.67
C ALA A 192 8.23 -23.67 0.80
N SER A 193 8.76 -24.45 -0.15
CA SER A 193 10.17 -24.83 -0.15
C SER A 193 11.09 -23.62 -0.34
N ALA A 194 10.75 -22.71 -1.26
CA ALA A 194 11.53 -21.49 -1.49
C ALA A 194 11.52 -20.56 -0.26
N LEU A 195 10.35 -20.41 0.39
CA LEU A 195 10.20 -19.61 1.60
C LEU A 195 10.91 -20.25 2.80
N ASP A 196 10.79 -21.58 2.98
CA ASP A 196 11.48 -22.34 4.03
C ASP A 196 13.00 -22.20 3.90
N GLN A 197 13.53 -22.31 2.68
CA GLN A 197 14.95 -22.11 2.41
C GLN A 197 15.40 -20.69 2.83
N LYS A 198 14.67 -19.65 2.42
CA LYS A 198 14.97 -18.26 2.83
C LYS A 198 14.93 -18.07 4.34
N LEU A 199 13.91 -18.60 5.02
CA LEU A 199 13.82 -18.53 6.48
C LEU A 199 15.00 -19.23 7.15
N ARG A 200 15.38 -20.43 6.68
CA ARG A 200 16.55 -21.15 7.22
C ARG A 200 17.83 -20.36 7.03
N ASP A 201 18.07 -19.84 5.83
CA ASP A 201 19.28 -19.09 5.52
C ASP A 201 19.41 -17.84 6.39
N HIS A 202 18.31 -17.10 6.60
CA HIS A 202 18.31 -15.91 7.46
C HIS A 202 18.38 -16.24 8.96
N LEU A 203 17.78 -17.33 9.42
CA LEU A 203 17.86 -17.76 10.83
C LEU A 203 19.25 -18.31 11.20
N LEU A 204 19.97 -18.88 10.23
CA LEU A 204 21.33 -19.38 10.41
C LEU A 204 22.39 -18.31 10.20
N SER A 205 22.02 -17.13 9.67
CA SER A 205 22.93 -16.01 9.49
C SER A 205 23.24 -15.30 10.82
N ASP A 206 24.45 -14.77 10.96
CA ASP A 206 24.89 -14.03 12.16
C ASP A 206 24.03 -12.77 12.43
N ASN A 207 23.36 -12.24 11.40
CA ASN A 207 22.44 -11.11 11.45
C ASN A 207 20.98 -11.60 11.37
N ASN A 208 20.54 -12.33 12.40
CA ASN A 208 19.18 -12.89 12.45
C ASN A 208 18.11 -11.78 12.52
N LEU A 209 17.41 -11.56 11.41
CA LEU A 209 16.33 -10.58 11.24
C LEU A 209 15.12 -10.81 12.17
N PHE A 210 15.02 -11.98 12.81
CA PHE A 210 13.91 -12.34 13.71
C PHE A 210 14.28 -12.28 15.20
N ASN A 211 15.55 -12.02 15.56
CA ASN A 211 16.02 -12.06 16.95
C ASN A 211 16.02 -10.70 17.65
N GLU A 212 16.11 -9.61 16.89
CA GLU A 212 15.83 -8.29 17.42
C GLU A 212 14.33 -8.06 17.37
N GLY A 213 13.72 -7.76 18.52
CA GLY A 213 12.42 -7.09 18.57
C GLY A 213 12.57 -5.69 17.98
N GLY A 214 12.74 -5.63 16.66
CA GLY A 214 12.94 -4.45 15.83
C GLY A 214 11.68 -3.61 15.85
N GLY A 215 11.47 -2.91 16.96
CA GLY A 215 10.53 -1.82 17.10
C GLY A 215 10.91 -0.69 16.16
N GLY A 216 10.55 -0.84 14.88
CA GLY A 216 10.21 0.28 14.02
C GLY A 216 8.96 0.92 14.60
N GLY A 217 9.14 1.81 15.57
CA GLY A 217 8.08 2.55 16.23
C GLY A 217 7.33 3.47 15.27
N PHE A 218 6.43 2.91 14.46
CA PHE A 218 5.36 3.69 13.85
C PHE A 218 4.28 3.87 14.91
N LEU A 219 4.46 4.89 15.74
CA LEU A 219 3.42 5.42 16.61
C LEU A 219 2.21 5.74 15.75
N ARG A 220 1.15 4.93 15.90
CA ARG A 220 -0.17 5.13 15.30
C ARG A 220 -0.69 6.51 15.71
N PRO A 221 -0.75 7.51 14.80
CA PRO A 221 -1.32 8.80 15.13
C PRO A 221 -2.84 8.67 15.08
N GLU A 222 -3.53 8.94 16.19
CA GLU A 222 -4.97 9.20 16.13
C GLU A 222 -5.22 10.50 15.36
N LYS A 223 -5.88 10.44 14.19
CA LYS A 223 -6.62 11.57 13.59
C LYS A 223 -7.81 11.13 12.72
N LYS A 224 -8.79 12.02 12.62
CA LYS A 224 -10.10 11.89 11.94
C LYS A 224 -10.06 12.18 10.42
N SER A 225 -10.74 11.30 9.66
CA SER A 225 -11.60 11.50 8.45
C SER A 225 -10.92 11.86 7.10
N ILE A 226 -11.25 11.32 5.90
CA ILE A 226 -12.11 10.23 5.38
C ILE A 226 -11.43 9.64 4.11
N GLU A 227 -11.08 8.35 4.11
CA GLU A 227 -10.83 7.48 2.95
C GLU A 227 -11.33 6.08 3.35
N LEU A 228 -11.89 5.28 2.42
CA LEU A 228 -12.48 3.96 2.70
C LEU A 228 -11.39 2.90 2.97
N ASN A 229 -10.69 3.02 4.09
CA ASN A 229 -9.65 2.08 4.52
C ASN A 229 -9.87 1.69 6.00
N SER A 230 -9.01 0.84 6.56
CA SER A 230 -9.17 0.33 7.94
C SER A 230 -9.17 1.41 9.03
N PHE A 231 -8.83 2.66 8.70
CA PHE A 231 -8.91 3.80 9.61
C PHE A 231 -10.27 4.52 9.60
N ASP A 232 -11.20 4.14 8.72
CA ASP A 232 -12.58 4.63 8.73
C ASP A 232 -13.42 3.83 9.76
N PRO A 233 -13.96 4.48 10.82
CA PRO A 233 -14.74 3.81 11.85
C PRO A 233 -16.04 3.18 11.33
N PHE A 234 -16.65 3.74 10.28
CA PHE A 234 -17.84 3.18 9.67
C PHE A 234 -17.47 1.96 8.81
N TRP A 235 -16.45 2.08 7.98
CA TRP A 235 -15.99 0.97 7.12
C TRP A 235 -15.50 -0.22 7.95
N SER A 236 -14.65 0.02 8.95
CA SER A 236 -14.14 -1.05 9.84
C SER A 236 -15.24 -1.80 10.61
N ALA A 237 -16.33 -1.13 10.98
CA ALA A 237 -17.44 -1.74 11.69
C ALA A 237 -18.41 -2.51 10.75
N ASN A 238 -18.50 -2.11 9.48
CA ASN A 238 -19.55 -2.57 8.58
C ASN A 238 -19.04 -3.27 7.30
N SER A 239 -17.73 -3.37 7.08
CA SER A 239 -17.15 -3.98 5.87
C SER A 239 -17.52 -5.46 5.69
N PHE A 240 -17.79 -6.16 6.80
CA PHE A 240 -18.19 -7.57 6.82
C PHE A 240 -19.71 -7.77 6.99
N VAL A 241 -20.49 -6.70 7.01
CA VAL A 241 -21.94 -6.72 7.26
C VAL A 241 -22.69 -6.81 5.92
N GLU A 242 -23.80 -7.54 5.89
CA GLU A 242 -24.63 -7.66 4.69
C GLU A 242 -25.26 -6.30 4.33
N PHE A 243 -25.30 -5.99 3.03
CA PHE A 243 -25.72 -4.67 2.53
C PHE A 243 -27.05 -4.13 3.10
N PRO A 244 -28.11 -4.94 3.30
CA PRO A 244 -29.36 -4.45 3.90
C PRO A 244 -29.17 -3.88 5.30
N GLU A 245 -28.30 -4.48 6.12
CA GLU A 245 -28.00 -4.02 7.47
C GLU A 245 -27.09 -2.78 7.46
N VAL A 246 -26.16 -2.71 6.51
CA VAL A 246 -25.34 -1.50 6.28
C VAL A 246 -26.24 -0.30 5.95
N GLY A 247 -27.28 -0.50 5.12
CA GLY A 247 -28.25 0.56 4.80
C GLY A 247 -28.99 1.09 6.03
N VAL A 248 -29.42 0.20 6.93
CA VAL A 248 -30.06 0.57 8.21
C VAL A 248 -29.10 1.31 9.13
N GLU A 249 -27.83 0.89 9.18
CA GLU A 249 -26.80 1.55 10.00
C GLU A 249 -26.45 2.94 9.44
N VAL A 250 -26.37 3.12 8.11
CA VAL A 250 -26.20 4.43 7.48
C VAL A 250 -27.35 5.37 7.85
N GLU A 251 -28.60 4.91 7.76
CA GLU A 251 -29.77 5.71 8.14
C GLU A 251 -29.75 6.06 9.63
N THR A 252 -29.35 5.11 10.49
CA THR A 252 -29.25 5.30 11.94
C THR A 252 -28.21 6.35 12.28
N GLN A 253 -27.00 6.24 11.72
CA GLN A 253 -25.93 7.21 11.94
C GLN A 253 -26.26 8.58 11.35
N LEU A 254 -26.93 8.65 10.20
CA LEU A 254 -27.39 9.90 9.59
C LEU A 254 -28.45 10.60 10.46
N ASN A 255 -29.40 9.85 11.01
CA ASN A 255 -30.42 10.38 11.92
C ASN A 255 -29.81 10.89 13.23
N LYS A 256 -28.84 10.16 13.78
CA LYS A 256 -28.06 10.60 14.95
C LYS A 256 -27.31 11.90 14.66
N TYR A 257 -26.61 11.98 13.53
CA TYR A 257 -25.88 13.19 13.13
C TYR A 257 -26.81 14.39 12.94
N LYS A 258 -27.97 14.21 12.29
CA LYS A 258 -28.98 15.28 12.15
C LYS A 258 -29.44 15.79 13.52
N LYS A 259 -29.71 14.90 14.47
CA LYS A 259 -30.09 15.24 15.83
C LYS A 259 -28.98 15.98 16.58
N ASP A 260 -27.73 15.54 16.45
CA ASP A 260 -26.57 16.19 17.07
C ASP A 260 -26.36 17.61 16.50
N VAL A 261 -26.55 17.79 15.18
CA VAL A 261 -26.50 19.11 14.52
C VAL A 261 -27.63 20.02 15.00
N GLU A 262 -28.84 19.50 15.18
CA GLU A 262 -29.97 20.26 15.75
C GLU A 262 -29.71 20.67 17.20
N GLU A 263 -29.14 19.78 18.03
CA GLU A 263 -28.78 20.09 19.41
C GLU A 263 -27.71 21.21 19.48
N VAL A 264 -26.72 21.17 18.59
CA VAL A 264 -25.71 22.23 18.47
C VAL A 264 -26.35 23.54 18.01
N LYS A 265 -27.29 23.51 17.06
CA LYS A 265 -28.05 24.70 16.63
C LYS A 265 -28.89 25.30 17.76
N MET A 266 -29.54 24.47 18.58
CA MET A 266 -30.33 24.92 19.72
C MET A 266 -29.45 25.54 20.82
N ARG A 267 -28.27 24.96 21.08
CA ARG A 267 -27.28 25.55 22.01
C ARG A 267 -26.66 26.85 21.50
N THR A 268 -26.61 27.05 20.19
CA THR A 268 -25.94 28.21 19.56
C THR A 268 -26.92 29.30 19.14
N GLY A 269 -28.23 29.03 19.10
CA GLY A 269 -29.22 29.91 18.48
C GLY A 269 -30.62 29.89 19.09
N GLY A 270 -30.76 29.73 20.42
CA GLY A 270 -32.05 29.76 21.10
C GLY A 270 -32.00 30.44 22.45
N GLY A 271 -32.15 31.77 22.47
CA GLY A 271 -32.30 32.55 23.71
C GLY A 271 -33.33 33.66 23.55
N GLU A 272 -34.61 33.31 23.68
CA GLU A 272 -35.64 34.26 24.09
C GLU A 272 -36.38 33.70 25.31
N SER A 273 -36.15 34.29 26.48
CA SER A 273 -37.23 34.62 27.43
C SER A 273 -36.75 35.50 28.58
N SER A 274 -37.56 36.53 28.84
CA SER A 274 -37.79 37.22 30.10
C SER A 274 -36.68 38.07 30.76
N SER A 275 -37.11 39.28 31.12
CA SER A 275 -36.44 40.32 31.87
C SER A 275 -35.86 39.88 33.22
N ALA A 276 -34.54 40.02 33.40
CA ALA A 276 -33.92 40.51 34.62
C ALA A 276 -32.41 40.73 34.37
N ASP A 277 -31.98 41.98 34.44
CA ASP A 277 -30.64 42.53 34.68
C ASP A 277 -29.42 41.65 34.31
N PHE A 278 -28.79 41.95 33.16
CA PHE A 278 -27.44 41.48 32.86
C PHE A 278 -26.59 42.54 32.15
N ASP A 279 -25.39 42.73 32.70
CA ASP A 279 -24.37 43.75 32.43
C ASP A 279 -23.88 43.78 30.97
N GLY A 280 -23.83 45.01 30.42
CA GLY A 280 -23.46 45.35 29.04
C GLY A 280 -21.97 45.28 28.71
N SER A 281 -21.31 44.16 28.97
CA SER A 281 -19.92 43.90 28.52
C SER A 281 -19.78 42.79 27.45
N GLY A 282 -20.83 42.00 27.19
CA GLY A 282 -20.77 40.82 26.30
C GLY A 282 -21.13 41.02 24.81
N LEU A 283 -21.61 42.20 24.38
CA LEU A 283 -22.35 42.33 23.11
C LEU A 283 -21.47 42.35 21.84
N ILE A 284 -20.17 42.65 21.98
CA ILE A 284 -19.25 42.78 20.83
C ILE A 284 -18.70 41.43 20.34
N GLY A 285 -18.66 40.40 21.21
CA GLY A 285 -18.23 39.04 20.85
C GLY A 285 -19.29 38.26 20.07
N SER A 286 -20.54 38.29 20.55
CA SER A 286 -21.65 37.51 19.97
C SER A 286 -22.08 38.01 18.60
N THR A 287 -22.00 39.31 18.32
CA THR A 287 -22.39 39.89 17.01
C THR A 287 -21.43 39.47 15.89
N LYS A 288 -20.12 39.39 16.16
CA LYS A 288 -19.12 38.90 15.19
C LYS A 288 -19.24 37.40 14.94
N HIS A 289 -19.51 36.61 15.98
CA HIS A 289 -19.76 35.18 15.82
C HIS A 289 -21.08 34.89 15.07
N LEU A 290 -22.14 35.65 15.34
CA LEU A 290 -23.40 35.57 14.58
C LEU A 290 -23.21 35.99 13.13
N MET A 291 -22.44 37.04 12.84
CA MET A 291 -22.18 37.46 11.47
C MET A 291 -21.36 36.43 10.69
N ASN A 292 -20.36 35.79 11.33
CA ASN A 292 -19.62 34.69 10.73
C ASN A 292 -20.50 33.43 10.54
N ALA A 293 -21.35 33.10 11.51
CA ALA A 293 -22.28 31.98 11.42
C ALA A 293 -23.32 32.17 10.30
N VAL A 294 -23.92 33.37 10.21
CA VAL A 294 -24.89 33.75 9.16
C VAL A 294 -24.24 33.80 7.78
N ASN A 295 -22.99 34.24 7.67
CA ASN A 295 -22.25 34.20 6.39
C ASN A 295 -21.81 32.78 5.99
N SER A 296 -21.58 31.88 6.96
CA SER A 296 -21.17 30.48 6.69
C SER A 296 -22.34 29.52 6.42
N LEU A 297 -23.57 29.90 6.75
CA LEU A 297 -24.78 29.10 6.56
C LEU A 297 -25.06 28.75 5.08
N PRO A 298 -24.99 29.70 4.13
CA PRO A 298 -25.09 29.38 2.70
C PRO A 298 -24.00 28.43 2.22
N GLU A 299 -22.78 28.56 2.73
CA GLU A 299 -21.65 27.70 2.39
C GLU A 299 -21.83 26.27 2.93
N LEU A 300 -22.41 26.13 4.13
CA LEU A 300 -22.75 24.84 4.72
C LEU A 300 -23.94 24.16 4.02
N VAL A 301 -24.93 24.92 3.55
CA VAL A 301 -26.04 24.39 2.74
C VAL A 301 -25.55 23.97 1.35
N ALA A 302 -24.65 24.75 0.74
CA ALA A 302 -24.01 24.39 -0.52
C ALA A 302 -23.17 23.11 -0.36
N LYS A 303 -22.38 23.02 0.71
CA LYS A 303 -21.59 21.82 1.02
C LYS A 303 -22.46 20.61 1.35
N SER A 304 -23.59 20.79 2.04
CA SER A 304 -24.55 19.71 2.30
C SER A 304 -25.21 19.20 1.02
N THR A 305 -25.59 20.11 0.12
CA THR A 305 -26.15 19.75 -1.20
C THR A 305 -25.12 19.03 -2.06
N GLN A 306 -23.86 19.49 -2.04
CA GLN A 306 -22.76 18.84 -2.73
C GLN A 306 -22.50 17.42 -2.19
N LEU A 307 -22.45 17.27 -0.86
CA LEU A 307 -22.25 15.96 -0.24
C LEU A 307 -23.40 14.99 -0.53
N GLU A 308 -24.65 15.47 -0.59
CA GLU A 308 -25.78 14.63 -0.98
C GLU A 308 -25.70 14.21 -2.46
N GLY A 309 -25.26 15.11 -3.35
CA GLY A 309 -24.98 14.77 -4.75
C GLY A 309 -23.86 13.74 -4.91
N GLU A 310 -22.76 13.92 -4.17
CA GLU A 310 -21.64 12.96 -4.14
C GLU A 310 -22.06 11.60 -3.57
N LYS A 311 -22.95 11.58 -2.56
CA LYS A 311 -23.53 10.35 -2.01
C LYS A 311 -24.35 9.60 -3.05
N VAL A 312 -25.28 10.27 -3.74
CA VAL A 312 -26.08 9.65 -4.80
C VAL A 312 -25.19 9.11 -5.93
N GLN A 313 -24.15 9.86 -6.31
CA GLN A 313 -23.20 9.41 -7.33
C GLN A 313 -22.44 8.15 -6.88
N LYS A 314 -22.00 8.10 -5.62
CA LYS A 314 -21.33 6.92 -5.05
C LYS A 314 -22.28 5.73 -4.91
N GLU A 315 -23.55 5.94 -4.55
CA GLU A 315 -24.56 4.87 -4.52
C GLU A 315 -24.77 4.25 -5.92
N VAL A 316 -24.81 5.07 -6.96
CA VAL A 316 -24.90 4.58 -8.35
C VAL A 316 -23.64 3.80 -8.74
N GLU A 317 -22.46 4.25 -8.33
CA GLU A 317 -21.20 3.55 -8.60
C GLU A 317 -21.11 2.20 -7.86
N VAL A 318 -21.55 2.16 -6.59
CA VAL A 318 -21.68 0.91 -5.81
C VAL A 318 -22.66 -0.05 -6.47
N GLN A 319 -23.80 0.43 -6.95
CA GLN A 319 -24.77 -0.41 -7.65
C GLN A 319 -24.18 -1.02 -8.93
N LYS A 320 -23.38 -0.24 -9.66
CA LYS A 320 -22.66 -0.71 -10.86
C LYS A 320 -21.61 -1.76 -10.51
N LEU A 321 -20.87 -1.58 -9.42
CA LEU A 321 -19.90 -2.56 -8.93
C LEU A 321 -20.58 -3.86 -8.48
N MET A 322 -21.73 -3.77 -7.81
CA MET A 322 -22.54 -4.94 -7.48
C MET A 322 -22.98 -5.70 -8.72
N GLU A 323 -23.47 -5.00 -9.75
CA GLU A 323 -23.86 -5.64 -11.01
C GLU A 323 -22.67 -6.31 -11.70
N GLN A 324 -21.49 -5.70 -11.65
CA GLN A 324 -20.25 -6.30 -12.15
C GLN A 324 -19.84 -7.54 -11.33
N ASN A 325 -19.95 -7.51 -10.00
CA ASN A 325 -19.65 -8.67 -9.15
C ASN A 325 -20.59 -9.84 -9.42
N VAL A 326 -21.88 -9.58 -9.64
CA VAL A 326 -22.84 -10.63 -10.05
C VAL A 326 -22.43 -11.24 -11.40
N LYS A 327 -22.03 -10.40 -12.37
CA LYS A 327 -21.53 -10.88 -13.68
C LYS A 327 -20.25 -11.70 -13.55
N LEU A 328 -19.32 -11.27 -12.71
CA LEU A 328 -18.06 -11.98 -12.45
C LEU A 328 -18.31 -13.32 -11.77
N THR A 329 -19.23 -13.37 -10.79
CA THR A 329 -19.62 -14.62 -10.11
C THR A 329 -20.21 -15.61 -11.11
N ALA A 330 -21.14 -15.16 -11.97
CA ALA A 330 -21.72 -16.02 -13.02
C ALA A 330 -20.67 -16.51 -14.04
N LEU A 331 -19.66 -15.68 -14.34
CA LEU A 331 -18.53 -16.09 -15.19
C LEU A 331 -17.64 -17.12 -14.49
N LEU A 332 -17.41 -16.96 -13.18
CA LEU A 332 -16.65 -17.89 -12.37
C LEU A 332 -17.34 -19.27 -12.34
N ASP A 333 -18.64 -19.32 -12.05
CA ASP A 333 -19.44 -20.56 -12.07
C ASP A 333 -19.36 -21.25 -13.44
N LYS A 334 -19.42 -20.47 -14.53
CA LYS A 334 -19.28 -20.99 -15.88
C LYS A 334 -17.88 -21.58 -16.13
N LYS A 335 -16.83 -20.95 -15.60
CA LYS A 335 -15.45 -21.45 -15.72
C LYS A 335 -15.21 -22.69 -14.87
N GLU A 336 -15.77 -22.75 -13.67
CA GLU A 336 -15.73 -23.94 -12.82
C GLU A 336 -16.45 -25.12 -13.48
N ALA A 337 -17.64 -24.89 -14.07
CA ALA A 337 -18.35 -25.91 -14.83
C ALA A 337 -17.53 -26.41 -16.05
N GLN A 338 -16.83 -25.51 -16.75
CA GLN A 338 -15.93 -25.88 -17.84
C GLN A 338 -14.75 -26.74 -17.36
N LEU A 339 -14.15 -26.39 -16.22
CA LEU A 339 -13.07 -27.17 -15.61
C LEU A 339 -13.53 -28.55 -15.17
N LEU A 340 -14.71 -28.66 -14.55
CA LEU A 340 -15.29 -29.94 -14.16
C LEU A 340 -15.57 -30.83 -15.39
N ALA A 341 -16.14 -30.25 -16.45
CA ALA A 341 -16.37 -30.98 -17.71
C ALA A 341 -15.06 -31.46 -18.34
N LEU A 342 -14.02 -30.61 -18.35
CA LEU A 342 -12.69 -30.98 -18.86
C LEU A 342 -12.05 -32.08 -18.01
N ASN A 343 -12.20 -32.02 -16.69
CA ASN A 343 -11.69 -33.04 -15.78
C ASN A 343 -12.39 -34.40 -16.03
N GLU A 344 -13.70 -34.39 -16.25
CA GLU A 344 -14.45 -35.61 -16.56
C GLU A 344 -14.09 -36.18 -17.94
N GLN A 345 -13.92 -35.33 -18.95
CA GLN A 345 -13.38 -35.74 -20.25
C GLN A 345 -11.97 -36.35 -20.13
N CYS A 346 -11.09 -35.76 -19.31
CA CYS A 346 -9.77 -36.32 -19.02
C CYS A 346 -9.86 -37.71 -18.38
N LYS A 347 -10.81 -37.94 -17.45
CA LYS A 347 -11.02 -39.26 -16.84
C LYS A 347 -11.49 -40.29 -17.87
N ILE A 348 -12.43 -39.91 -18.74
CA ILE A 348 -12.94 -40.80 -19.81
C ILE A 348 -11.82 -41.14 -20.81
N MET A 349 -11.02 -40.15 -21.23
CA MET A 349 -9.85 -40.39 -22.07
C MET A 349 -8.85 -41.32 -21.39
N ALA A 350 -8.62 -41.17 -20.09
CA ALA A 350 -7.72 -42.03 -19.33
C ALA A 350 -8.26 -43.47 -19.13
N LEU A 351 -9.59 -43.65 -19.10
CA LEU A 351 -10.22 -44.97 -19.08
C LEU A 351 -10.13 -45.65 -20.45
N ASN A 352 -10.42 -44.91 -21.52
CA ASN A 352 -10.33 -45.42 -22.90
C ASN A 352 -8.88 -45.78 -23.28
N ALA A 353 -7.88 -45.00 -22.84
CA ALA A 353 -6.47 -45.30 -23.08
C ALA A 353 -5.95 -46.55 -22.33
N ARG A 354 -6.68 -47.07 -21.32
CA ARG A 354 -6.38 -48.41 -20.75
C ARG A 354 -6.86 -49.55 -21.65
N THR A 355 -7.82 -49.28 -22.53
CA THR A 355 -8.37 -50.26 -23.48
C THR A 355 -7.65 -50.26 -24.83
N SER A 356 -6.92 -49.18 -25.15
CA SER A 356 -6.11 -49.04 -26.36
C SER A 356 -4.66 -48.70 -26.01
N ASP A 357 -3.80 -49.70 -26.15
CA ASP A 357 -2.34 -49.59 -26.20
C ASP A 357 -1.64 -49.07 -24.93
N SER A 358 -1.38 -50.01 -24.02
CA SER A 358 -0.79 -49.82 -22.69
C SER A 358 0.57 -49.08 -22.66
N ALA A 359 1.32 -49.04 -23.75
CA ALA A 359 2.64 -48.38 -23.82
C ALA A 359 2.53 -46.84 -23.87
N SER A 360 1.51 -46.31 -24.55
CA SER A 360 1.30 -44.87 -24.70
C SER A 360 0.71 -44.25 -23.42
N PHE A 361 -0.10 -45.01 -22.69
CA PHE A 361 -0.70 -44.58 -21.44
C PHE A 361 0.33 -44.41 -20.31
N ILE A 362 1.31 -45.31 -20.20
CA ILE A 362 2.40 -45.21 -19.20
C ILE A 362 3.27 -43.97 -19.45
N SER A 363 3.51 -43.63 -20.73
CA SER A 363 4.23 -42.41 -21.15
C SER A 363 3.48 -41.14 -20.77
N TRP A 364 2.16 -41.09 -21.00
CA TRP A 364 1.31 -39.95 -20.64
C TRP A 364 1.14 -39.81 -19.12
N GLN A 365 0.96 -40.92 -18.40
CA GLN A 365 0.79 -40.94 -16.95
C GLN A 365 2.08 -40.54 -16.22
N LYS A 366 3.27 -40.91 -16.73
CA LYS A 366 4.55 -40.37 -16.26
C LYS A 366 4.66 -38.86 -16.47
N ARG A 367 4.27 -38.35 -17.65
CA ARG A 367 4.29 -36.90 -17.92
C ARG A 367 3.30 -36.09 -17.06
N ARG A 368 2.16 -36.69 -16.69
CA ARG A 368 1.16 -36.03 -15.84
C ARG A 368 1.47 -36.14 -14.34
N SER A 369 2.01 -37.26 -13.87
CA SER A 369 2.45 -37.41 -12.48
C SER A 369 3.62 -36.49 -12.13
N SER A 370 4.40 -36.06 -13.13
CA SER A 370 5.44 -35.03 -12.97
C SER A 370 4.92 -33.59 -13.03
N ARG A 371 3.67 -33.36 -13.48
CA ARG A 371 3.07 -32.02 -13.64
C ARG A 371 1.84 -31.76 -12.76
N CYS A 372 1.29 -32.78 -12.12
CA CYS A 372 0.11 -32.68 -11.26
C CYS A 372 0.28 -33.60 -10.04
N ASN A 373 1.13 -33.21 -9.10
CA ASN A 373 0.94 -33.57 -7.69
C ASN A 373 1.25 -32.34 -6.83
N PRO A 374 0.23 -31.53 -6.48
CA PRO A 374 0.34 -30.54 -5.42
C PRO A 374 -0.63 -30.78 -4.24
N TRP A 375 -1.13 -32.02 -4.04
CA TRP A 375 -1.95 -32.36 -2.87
C TRP A 375 -1.84 -33.86 -2.49
N THR A 376 -0.85 -34.19 -1.67
CA THR A 376 -0.95 -35.18 -0.58
C THR A 376 -0.08 -34.71 0.57
#